data_AF-C3XU32-F1
#
_entry.id   AF-C3XU32-F1
#
_cell.length_a   1.000
_cell.length_b   1.000
_cell.length_c   1.000
_cell.angle_alpha   90.00
_cell.angle_beta   90.00
_cell.angle_gamma   90.00
#
_symmetry.space_group_name_H-M   'P 1'
#
loop_
_entity.id
_entity.type
_entity.pdbx_description
1 polymer ?
#
loop_
_entity_poly.entity_id
_entity_poly.type
_entity_poly.pdbx_seq_one_letter_code
_entity_poly.pdbx_strand_id
1 'polypeptide(L)'
;MPNQIVLQALYYIYRAIGSHHLPLHGVTMVHLDSHPDMLIPWKMPADTVFNREELFNTLSIENWILPAAYAGHLDCVVWVKPPWAEQIQEQTVSFYIGKHRTSGTIRVSSTESYFLSEALYAPESQLENKRLITLHVLTLSESSHTTHDNTEPEVKRTRKDHQTELDAEKQDGTAQNYPSKSTDPLNCGKCTNDGVQHRFEECIPEDFDVANRKILIEILTSVRNSSATILDIDLDFFSTQNPFQDLFTDEQFDIIRKLYNFERPGSTDVDALLAYTEGRQQLLEQLEDICTDLQNGTDIKDIKCDSNRSTWQAVPVMTQSSHIMSALRRRYQT
;
A
#
# COMPACT_ATOMS: atom_id res chain seq x y z
N MET A 1 11.28 21.05 7.78
CA MET A 1 10.87 19.72 8.28
C MET A 1 9.84 19.15 7.32
N PRO A 2 10.24 18.50 6.21
CA PRO A 2 9.30 18.19 5.12
C PRO A 2 8.68 16.77 5.09
N ASN A 3 9.02 15.85 6.00
CA ASN A 3 8.60 14.44 5.87
C ASN A 3 7.51 13.98 6.87
N GLN A 4 6.77 14.89 7.50
CA GLN A 4 5.92 14.56 8.65
C GLN A 4 4.49 14.06 8.32
N ILE A 5 4.10 13.99 7.04
CA ILE A 5 2.70 13.71 6.66
C ILE A 5 2.46 12.22 6.33
N VAL A 6 3.49 11.45 5.98
CA VAL A 6 3.33 10.17 5.29
C VAL A 6 3.14 8.94 6.21
N LEU A 7 3.47 9.00 7.51
CA LEU A 7 3.35 7.82 8.41
C LEU A 7 2.47 8.04 9.63
N GLN A 8 1.32 8.71 9.44
CA GLN A 8 0.37 8.88 10.54
C GLN A 8 -0.18 7.53 11.04
N ALA A 9 -0.54 6.61 10.15
CA ALA A 9 -1.09 5.30 10.52
C ALA A 9 -0.14 4.52 11.44
N LEU A 10 1.09 4.26 10.97
CA LEU A 10 2.09 3.51 11.74
C LEU A 10 2.45 4.20 13.07
N TYR A 11 2.53 5.54 13.09
CA TYR A 11 2.72 6.31 14.31
C TYR A 11 1.62 6.04 15.35
N TYR A 12 0.35 6.06 14.94
CA TYR A 12 -0.77 5.83 15.86
C TYR A 12 -0.86 4.38 16.31
N ILE A 13 -0.54 3.42 15.44
CA ILE A 13 -0.42 1.99 15.81
C ILE A 13 0.64 1.84 16.91
N TYR A 14 1.83 2.40 16.71
CA TYR A 14 2.91 2.31 17.70
C TYR A 14 2.55 3.00 19.01
N ARG A 15 1.84 4.14 18.95
CA ARG A 15 1.32 4.82 20.14
C ARG A 15 0.28 3.97 20.87
N ALA A 16 -0.61 3.29 20.16
CA ALA A 16 -1.62 2.41 20.74
C ALA A 16 -0.98 1.17 21.39
N ILE A 17 0.06 0.59 20.78
CA ILE A 17 0.86 -0.48 21.38
C ILE A 17 1.57 0.01 22.65
N GLY A 18 2.28 1.14 22.57
CA GLY A 18 3.01 1.71 23.71
C GLY A 18 2.13 2.20 24.87
N SER A 19 0.83 2.42 24.61
CA SER A 19 -0.17 2.76 25.62
C SER A 19 -1.08 1.58 25.99
N HIS A 20 -0.76 0.37 25.54
CA HIS A 20 -1.48 -0.87 25.82
C HIS A 20 -2.95 -0.91 25.35
N HIS A 21 -3.33 -0.09 24.36
CA HIS A 21 -4.61 -0.19 23.67
C HIS A 21 -4.59 -1.27 22.57
N LEU A 22 -3.40 -1.55 22.02
CA LEU A 22 -3.15 -2.69 21.14
C LEU A 22 -2.14 -3.65 21.79
N PRO A 23 -2.33 -4.97 21.65
CA PRO A 23 -1.32 -5.94 22.04
C PRO A 23 -0.10 -5.85 21.13
N LEU A 24 1.03 -6.40 21.58
CA LEU A 24 2.28 -6.36 20.83
C LEU A 24 2.25 -7.24 19.56
N HIS A 25 1.47 -8.33 19.60
CA HIS A 25 1.31 -9.34 18.54
C HIS A 25 -0.13 -9.87 18.54
N GLY A 26 -0.51 -10.74 17.60
CA GLY A 26 -1.86 -11.29 17.50
C GLY A 26 -2.86 -10.33 16.87
N VAL A 27 -2.41 -9.27 16.19
CA VAL A 27 -3.28 -8.26 15.59
C VAL A 27 -3.61 -8.65 14.15
N THR A 28 -4.89 -8.57 13.82
CA THR A 28 -5.38 -8.63 12.43
C THR A 28 -5.70 -7.22 11.95
N MET A 29 -5.20 -6.84 10.77
CA MET A 29 -5.58 -5.61 10.11
C MET A 29 -6.61 -5.90 9.02
N VAL A 30 -7.68 -5.13 8.97
CA VAL A 30 -8.62 -5.10 7.85
C VAL A 30 -8.36 -3.80 7.09
N HIS A 31 -7.83 -3.91 5.87
CA HIS A 31 -7.40 -2.79 5.03
C HIS A 31 -8.38 -2.63 3.86
N LEU A 32 -9.12 -1.52 3.82
CA LEU A 32 -10.00 -1.17 2.71
C LEU A 32 -9.32 -0.10 1.87
N ASP A 33 -8.83 -0.52 0.71
CA ASP A 33 -8.09 0.35 -0.21
C ASP A 33 -7.98 -0.33 -1.59
N SER A 34 -7.79 0.46 -2.65
CA SER A 34 -7.40 -0.07 -3.96
C SER A 34 -5.91 -0.36 -4.08
N HIS A 35 -5.06 0.20 -3.21
CA HIS A 35 -3.64 -0.16 -3.11
C HIS A 35 -3.37 -1.13 -1.93
N PRO A 36 -2.44 -2.10 -2.06
CA PRO A 36 -2.19 -3.05 -0.98
C PRO A 36 -1.30 -2.53 0.17
N ASP A 37 -0.53 -1.45 -0.04
CA ASP A 37 0.47 -0.87 0.89
C ASP A 37 1.49 -1.84 1.51
N MET A 38 1.71 -2.96 0.82
CA MET A 38 2.51 -4.08 1.29
C MET A 38 3.90 -4.16 0.65
N LEU A 39 4.39 -3.12 -0.02
CA LEU A 39 5.78 -3.11 -0.46
C LEU A 39 6.73 -2.93 0.73
N ILE A 40 8.02 -3.07 0.44
CA ILE A 40 9.11 -2.82 1.37
C ILE A 40 10.18 -2.07 0.57
N PRO A 41 10.79 -0.99 1.09
CA PRO A 41 11.91 -0.38 0.40
C PRO A 41 13.03 -1.42 0.23
N TRP A 42 13.40 -1.74 -1.01
CA TRP A 42 14.19 -2.94 -1.31
C TRP A 42 15.62 -2.90 -0.73
N LYS A 43 16.15 -1.71 -0.42
CA LYS A 43 17.44 -1.48 0.27
C LYS A 43 17.33 -1.42 1.80
N MET A 44 16.13 -1.52 2.38
CA MET A 44 15.92 -1.35 3.82
C MET A 44 16.58 -2.48 4.63
N PRO A 45 17.53 -2.17 5.53
CA PRO A 45 18.08 -3.13 6.48
C PRO A 45 16.98 -3.68 7.40
N ALA A 46 17.06 -4.97 7.74
CA ALA A 46 16.04 -5.59 8.58
C ALA A 46 15.96 -4.99 9.98
N ASP A 47 17.09 -4.57 10.54
CA ASP A 47 17.14 -4.06 11.90
C ASP A 47 16.53 -2.65 12.04
N THR A 48 16.29 -1.95 10.91
CA THR A 48 15.66 -0.63 10.88
C THR A 48 14.27 -0.63 11.52
N VAL A 49 13.51 -1.74 11.48
CA VAL A 49 12.18 -1.81 12.11
C VAL A 49 12.21 -1.63 13.63
N PHE A 50 13.38 -1.83 14.27
CA PHE A 50 13.54 -1.62 15.71
C PHE A 50 13.97 -0.19 16.06
N ASN A 51 14.30 0.63 15.06
CA ASN A 51 14.62 2.03 15.22
C ASN A 51 13.48 2.89 14.66
N ARG A 52 12.60 3.37 15.54
CA ARG A 52 11.42 4.15 15.17
C ARG A 52 11.71 5.35 14.25
N GLU A 53 12.76 6.10 14.53
CA GLU A 53 13.07 7.32 13.76
C GLU A 53 13.54 6.96 12.36
N GLU A 54 14.46 6.00 12.26
CA GLU A 54 14.98 5.51 10.99
C GLU A 54 13.90 4.83 10.15
N LEU A 55 13.05 4.02 10.78
CA LEU A 55 11.88 3.42 10.17
C LEU A 55 10.99 4.48 9.55
N PHE A 56 10.57 5.49 10.33
CA PHE A 56 9.65 6.51 9.82
C PHE A 56 10.27 7.40 8.74
N ASN A 57 11.60 7.52 8.69
CA ASN A 57 12.27 8.24 7.62
C ASN A 57 12.46 7.41 6.34
N THR A 58 12.36 6.08 6.44
CA THR A 58 12.60 5.15 5.33
C THR A 58 11.31 4.77 4.60
N LEU A 59 10.18 4.78 5.30
CA LEU A 59 8.89 4.34 4.74
C LEU A 59 8.16 5.45 3.97
N SER A 60 7.26 5.01 3.11
CA SER A 60 6.31 5.81 2.32
C SER A 60 4.91 5.20 2.40
N ILE A 61 3.91 5.85 1.80
CA ILE A 61 2.50 5.42 1.82
C ILE A 61 2.31 3.99 1.28
N GLU A 62 3.13 3.56 0.32
CA GLU A 62 2.95 2.28 -0.38
C GLU A 62 3.63 1.07 0.30
N ASN A 63 4.39 1.29 1.37
CA ASN A 63 5.37 0.30 1.84
C ASN A 63 5.46 0.11 3.36
N TRP A 64 4.41 0.45 4.13
CA TRP A 64 4.48 0.48 5.60
C TRP A 64 3.90 -0.76 6.30
N ILE A 65 2.98 -1.52 5.66
CA ILE A 65 2.28 -2.64 6.30
C ILE A 65 3.24 -3.81 6.59
N LEU A 66 4.02 -4.26 5.60
CA LEU A 66 4.92 -5.40 5.80
C LEU A 66 6.09 -5.12 6.77
N PRO A 67 6.69 -3.92 6.81
CA PRO A 67 7.63 -3.57 7.87
C PRO A 67 7.01 -3.64 9.28
N ALA A 68 5.75 -3.23 9.45
CA ALA A 68 5.03 -3.38 10.72
C ALA A 68 4.78 -4.86 11.07
N ALA A 69 4.42 -5.68 10.08
CA ALA A 69 4.29 -7.13 10.26
C ALA A 69 5.63 -7.80 10.62
N TYR A 70 6.73 -7.38 9.98
CA TYR A 70 8.06 -7.89 10.31
C TYR A 70 8.51 -7.55 11.74
N ALA A 71 8.17 -6.35 12.22
CA ALA A 71 8.34 -5.95 13.62
C ALA A 71 7.52 -6.81 14.62
N GLY A 72 6.57 -7.62 14.10
CA GLY A 72 5.73 -8.52 14.87
C GLY A 72 4.40 -7.91 15.32
N HIS A 73 4.02 -6.76 14.77
CA HIS A 73 2.80 -6.05 15.18
C HIS A 73 1.55 -6.53 14.45
N LEU A 74 1.69 -7.15 13.28
CA LEU A 74 0.60 -7.66 12.47
C LEU A 74 0.89 -9.12 12.10
N ASP A 75 -0.06 -10.01 12.40
CA ASP A 75 0.05 -11.43 12.06
C ASP A 75 -0.83 -11.78 10.84
N CYS A 76 -1.90 -11.01 10.63
CA CYS A 76 -2.83 -11.19 9.53
C CYS A 76 -3.24 -9.84 8.93
N VAL A 77 -3.34 -9.79 7.61
CA VAL A 77 -3.88 -8.66 6.85
C VAL A 77 -5.03 -9.18 5.98
N VAL A 78 -6.19 -8.56 6.11
CA VAL A 78 -7.37 -8.77 5.25
C VAL A 78 -7.48 -7.55 4.36
N TRP A 79 -6.97 -7.64 3.15
CA TRP A 79 -7.05 -6.57 2.17
C TRP A 79 -8.32 -6.72 1.34
N VAL A 80 -9.22 -5.75 1.47
CA VAL A 80 -10.49 -5.68 0.76
C VAL A 80 -10.36 -4.64 -0.34
N LYS A 81 -10.30 -5.11 -1.58
CA LYS A 81 -9.99 -4.29 -2.76
C LYS A 81 -11.20 -4.15 -3.69
N PRO A 82 -11.28 -3.09 -4.50
CA PRO A 82 -12.28 -2.98 -5.54
C PRO A 82 -12.02 -3.94 -6.72
N PRO A 83 -13.02 -4.21 -7.58
CA PRO A 83 -12.90 -5.09 -8.75
C PRO A 83 -11.77 -4.74 -9.71
N TRP A 84 -11.44 -3.45 -9.86
CA TRP A 84 -10.43 -2.95 -10.81
C TRP A 84 -8.99 -3.02 -10.28
N ALA A 85 -8.79 -3.35 -9.00
CA ALA A 85 -7.45 -3.50 -8.41
C ALA A 85 -6.90 -4.89 -8.73
N GLU A 86 -5.82 -4.97 -9.51
CA GLU A 86 -5.24 -6.23 -10.02
C GLU A 86 -3.86 -6.58 -9.43
N GLN A 87 -3.35 -5.77 -8.49
CA GLN A 87 -1.98 -5.90 -7.96
C GLN A 87 -1.70 -7.29 -7.37
N ILE A 88 -2.66 -7.84 -6.62
CA ILE A 88 -2.63 -9.23 -6.12
C ILE A 88 -3.99 -9.85 -6.40
N GLN A 89 -3.99 -11.06 -6.96
CA GLN A 89 -5.21 -11.80 -7.25
C GLN A 89 -5.92 -12.25 -5.97
N GLU A 90 -7.24 -12.42 -6.03
CA GLU A 90 -8.05 -12.90 -4.90
C GLU A 90 -7.60 -14.29 -4.45
N GLN A 91 -7.14 -14.38 -3.21
CA GLN A 91 -6.67 -15.61 -2.57
C GLN A 91 -6.41 -15.39 -1.08
N THR A 92 -6.23 -16.50 -0.35
CA THR A 92 -5.57 -16.48 0.95
C THR A 92 -4.20 -17.10 0.82
N VAL A 93 -3.16 -16.36 1.21
CA VAL A 93 -1.76 -16.81 1.11
C VAL A 93 -1.05 -16.57 2.44
N SER A 94 -0.18 -17.49 2.82
CA SER A 94 0.72 -17.31 3.97
C SER A 94 2.16 -17.42 3.51
N PHE A 95 3.00 -16.50 3.96
CA PHE A 95 4.40 -16.44 3.57
C PHE A 95 5.27 -15.84 4.68
N TYR A 96 6.57 -16.04 4.59
CA TYR A 96 7.52 -15.49 5.55
C TYR A 96 8.03 -14.12 5.12
N ILE A 97 8.14 -13.22 6.08
CA ILE A 97 8.93 -11.98 6.00
C ILE A 97 10.18 -12.20 6.84
N GLY A 98 11.35 -11.89 6.32
CA GLY A 98 12.61 -12.21 7.00
C GLY A 98 13.77 -11.31 6.62
N LYS A 99 14.81 -11.35 7.44
CA LYS A 99 16.12 -10.78 7.12
C LYS A 99 16.81 -11.71 6.13
N HIS A 100 17.18 -11.21 4.96
CA HIS A 100 17.97 -11.97 4.02
C HIS A 100 19.40 -12.14 4.53
N ARG A 101 19.90 -13.38 4.55
CA ARG A 101 21.18 -13.75 5.20
C ARG A 101 22.39 -12.97 4.70
N THR A 102 22.44 -12.71 3.39
CA THR A 102 23.63 -12.10 2.76
C THR A 102 23.52 -10.58 2.70
N SER A 103 22.37 -10.04 2.29
CA SER A 103 22.19 -8.58 2.14
C SER A 103 21.83 -7.88 3.44
N GLY A 104 21.30 -8.61 4.44
CA GLY A 104 20.80 -8.05 5.69
C GLY A 104 19.50 -7.24 5.55
N THR A 105 18.91 -7.16 4.35
CA THR A 105 17.69 -6.42 4.05
C THR A 105 16.44 -7.29 4.26
N ILE A 106 15.27 -6.65 4.41
CA ILE A 106 14.00 -7.38 4.55
C ILE A 106 13.58 -7.94 3.18
N ARG A 107 13.14 -9.20 3.16
CA ARG A 107 12.62 -9.91 1.98
C ARG A 107 11.42 -10.77 2.37
N VAL A 108 10.65 -11.19 1.36
CA VAL A 108 9.47 -12.05 1.52
C VAL A 108 9.64 -13.37 0.77
N SER A 109 9.06 -14.45 1.27
CA SER A 109 9.06 -15.75 0.59
C SER A 109 7.89 -15.93 -0.39
N SER A 110 7.04 -14.92 -0.54
CA SER A 110 5.91 -14.95 -1.49
C SER A 110 6.38 -14.80 -2.92
N THR A 111 5.83 -15.62 -3.80
CA THR A 111 6.10 -15.60 -5.24
C THR A 111 5.06 -14.81 -6.03
N GLU A 112 4.24 -14.01 -5.34
CA GLU A 112 3.28 -13.13 -6.01
C GLU A 112 3.98 -12.10 -6.88
N SER A 113 3.35 -11.80 -8.02
CA SER A 113 3.88 -10.83 -9.00
C SER A 113 4.20 -9.49 -8.35
N TYR A 114 3.36 -9.05 -7.41
CA TYR A 114 3.52 -7.82 -6.64
C TYR A 114 4.87 -7.71 -5.91
N PHE A 115 5.37 -8.82 -5.36
CA PHE A 115 6.66 -8.84 -4.66
C PHE A 115 7.83 -9.13 -5.61
N LEU A 116 7.60 -9.95 -6.64
CA LEU A 116 8.60 -10.25 -7.66
C LEU A 116 8.95 -9.02 -8.50
N SER A 117 7.97 -8.17 -8.81
CA SER A 117 8.18 -6.95 -9.62
C SER A 117 9.08 -5.93 -8.92
N GLU A 118 9.12 -5.94 -7.59
CA GLU A 118 9.93 -5.05 -6.77
C GLU A 118 11.19 -5.74 -6.20
N ALA A 119 11.56 -6.90 -6.75
CA ALA A 119 12.72 -7.69 -6.35
C ALA A 119 12.77 -8.01 -4.83
N LEU A 120 11.60 -8.24 -4.23
CA LEU A 120 11.46 -8.51 -2.79
C LEU A 120 11.49 -10.00 -2.43
N TYR A 121 11.45 -10.89 -3.42
CA TYR A 121 11.47 -12.33 -3.18
C TYR A 121 12.82 -12.82 -2.66
N ALA A 122 12.79 -13.69 -1.65
CA ALA A 122 13.88 -14.59 -1.33
C ALA A 122 13.32 -15.92 -0.81
N PRO A 123 13.93 -17.07 -1.16
CA PRO A 123 13.50 -18.35 -0.66
C PRO A 123 13.65 -18.41 0.86
N GLU A 124 12.76 -19.14 1.52
CA GLU A 124 12.72 -19.24 2.98
C GLU A 124 14.06 -19.69 3.59
N SER A 125 14.81 -20.55 2.88
CA SER A 125 16.14 -21.02 3.31
C SER A 125 17.17 -19.89 3.46
N GLN A 126 17.01 -18.80 2.71
CA GLN A 126 17.85 -17.60 2.75
C GLN A 126 17.35 -16.53 3.72
N LEU A 127 16.26 -16.79 4.45
CA LEU A 127 15.70 -15.88 5.44
C LEU A 127 16.04 -16.32 6.87
N GLU A 128 16.31 -15.34 7.73
CA GLU A 128 16.44 -15.50 9.18
C GLU A 128 15.55 -14.51 9.93
N ASN A 129 15.36 -14.72 11.24
CA ASN A 129 14.45 -13.94 12.08
C ASN A 129 13.06 -13.78 11.43
N LYS A 130 12.54 -14.89 10.91
CA LYS A 130 11.34 -14.92 10.07
C LYS A 130 10.07 -14.68 10.87
N ARG A 131 9.12 -13.97 10.29
CA ARG A 131 7.73 -13.85 10.74
C ARG A 131 6.82 -14.43 9.67
N LEU A 132 5.89 -15.29 10.07
CA LEU A 132 4.84 -15.78 9.19
C LEU A 132 3.69 -14.76 9.22
N ILE A 133 3.22 -14.35 8.05
CA ILE A 133 2.05 -13.49 7.90
C ILE A 133 1.01 -14.23 7.04
N THR A 134 -0.27 -14.04 7.35
CA THR A 134 -1.38 -14.46 6.48
C THR A 134 -2.01 -13.24 5.81
N LEU A 135 -2.18 -13.30 4.50
CA LEU A 135 -2.86 -12.29 3.70
C LEU A 135 -4.12 -12.90 3.09
N HIS A 136 -5.28 -12.31 3.43
CA HIS A 136 -6.55 -12.55 2.73
C HIS A 136 -6.78 -11.41 1.75
N VAL A 137 -6.79 -11.69 0.45
CA VAL A 137 -7.13 -10.74 -0.60
C VAL A 137 -8.58 -10.99 -1.00
N LEU A 138 -9.47 -10.03 -0.77
CA LEU A 138 -10.90 -10.12 -1.03
C LEU A 138 -11.33 -9.03 -2.00
N THR A 139 -12.05 -9.39 -3.06
CA THR A 139 -12.52 -8.44 -4.06
C THR A 139 -13.98 -8.11 -3.83
N LEU A 140 -14.31 -6.83 -3.61
CA LEU A 140 -15.68 -6.37 -3.54
C LEU A 140 -16.43 -6.69 -4.83
N SER A 141 -17.69 -7.08 -4.69
CA SER A 141 -18.58 -7.24 -5.84
C SER A 141 -19.12 -5.88 -6.26
N GLU A 142 -19.22 -5.65 -7.57
CA GLU A 142 -19.86 -4.44 -8.10
C GLU A 142 -21.31 -4.38 -7.63
N SER A 143 -21.66 -3.32 -6.91
CA SER A 143 -23.06 -3.02 -6.65
C SER A 143 -23.73 -2.73 -7.98
N SER A 144 -24.82 -3.43 -8.30
CA SER A 144 -25.71 -3.08 -9.40
C SER A 144 -26.47 -1.79 -9.07
N HIS A 145 -25.76 -0.67 -8.97
CA HIS A 145 -26.40 0.63 -9.05
C HIS A 145 -26.82 0.79 -10.49
N THR A 146 -28.12 0.55 -10.73
CA THR A 146 -28.81 1.06 -11.92
C THR A 146 -28.31 2.47 -12.18
N THR A 147 -27.72 2.68 -13.34
CA THR A 147 -27.37 3.99 -13.88
C THR A 147 -28.58 4.91 -13.70
N HIS A 148 -28.58 5.72 -12.64
CA HIS A 148 -29.39 6.91 -12.65
C HIS A 148 -28.72 7.82 -13.67
N ASP A 149 -29.41 7.95 -14.80
CA ASP A 149 -29.21 8.88 -15.91
C ASP A 149 -28.16 9.97 -15.65
N ASN A 150 -27.17 10.03 -16.53
CA ASN A 150 -26.16 11.09 -16.60
C ASN A 150 -26.83 12.46 -16.71
N THR A 151 -27.11 13.08 -15.56
CA THR A 151 -27.30 14.52 -15.42
C THR A 151 -26.55 14.95 -14.18
N GLU A 152 -25.24 15.12 -14.32
CA GLU A 152 -24.48 15.93 -13.35
C GLU A 152 -25.11 17.33 -13.30
N PRO A 153 -25.52 17.84 -12.12
CA PRO A 153 -25.81 19.26 -12.00
C PRO A 153 -24.48 20.03 -12.06
N GLU A 154 -24.34 20.83 -13.12
CA GLU A 154 -23.24 21.76 -13.35
C GLU A 154 -23.07 22.72 -12.15
N VAL A 155 -22.21 22.36 -11.19
CA VAL A 155 -21.83 23.27 -10.10
C VAL A 155 -20.85 24.29 -10.66
N LYS A 156 -21.39 25.44 -11.08
CA LYS A 156 -20.61 26.64 -11.41
C LYS A 156 -19.76 27.06 -10.22
N ARG A 157 -18.49 26.66 -10.23
CA ARG A 157 -17.45 27.15 -9.31
C ARG A 157 -17.22 28.64 -9.58
N THR A 158 -17.93 29.49 -8.83
CA THR A 158 -17.67 30.92 -8.83
C THR A 158 -16.45 31.15 -7.93
N ARG A 159 -15.31 31.52 -8.53
CA ARG A 159 -14.15 32.03 -7.78
C ARG A 159 -14.59 33.30 -7.05
N LYS A 160 -14.55 33.29 -5.72
CA LYS A 160 -14.57 34.50 -4.91
C LYS A 160 -13.15 34.76 -4.42
N ASP A 161 -12.61 35.87 -4.90
CA ASP A 161 -11.28 36.36 -4.55
C ASP A 161 -11.15 36.58 -3.03
N HIS A 162 -9.99 36.19 -2.51
CA HIS A 162 -9.52 36.53 -1.18
C HIS A 162 -9.25 38.05 -1.13
N GLN A 163 -10.02 38.77 -0.31
CA GLN A 163 -9.56 40.03 0.26
C GLN A 163 -9.27 39.78 1.74
N THR A 164 -8.02 40.03 2.10
CA THR A 164 -7.44 40.02 3.45
C THR A 164 -8.18 40.93 4.40
N GLU A 165 -8.52 40.43 5.59
CA GLU A 165 -8.60 41.24 6.80
C GLU A 165 -8.04 40.43 7.98
N LEU A 166 -6.99 41.00 8.57
CA LEU A 166 -6.35 40.61 9.80
C LEU A 166 -7.30 40.94 10.95
N ASP A 167 -7.44 40.06 11.95
CA ASP A 167 -7.64 40.50 13.32
C ASP A 167 -7.34 39.39 14.35
N ALA A 168 -7.00 39.88 15.53
CA ALA A 168 -6.09 39.33 16.51
C ALA A 168 -6.60 38.17 17.39
N GLU A 169 -5.61 37.53 18.01
CA GLU A 169 -5.63 36.51 19.06
C GLU A 169 -6.79 36.57 20.07
N LYS A 170 -7.24 35.38 20.49
CA LYS A 170 -7.42 35.05 21.93
C LYS A 170 -7.33 33.55 22.17
N GLN A 171 -6.38 33.19 23.02
CA GLN A 171 -6.35 31.93 23.76
C GLN A 171 -7.59 31.85 24.66
N ASP A 172 -8.31 30.74 24.63
CA ASP A 172 -9.00 30.25 25.81
C ASP A 172 -9.02 28.73 25.81
N GLY A 173 -8.43 28.16 26.86
CA GLY A 173 -8.43 26.74 27.12
C GLY A 173 -9.68 26.37 27.88
N THR A 174 -10.62 25.69 27.24
CA THR A 174 -11.63 24.90 27.94
C THR A 174 -11.86 23.59 27.20
N ALA A 175 -11.56 22.49 27.90
CA ALA A 175 -11.95 21.15 27.50
C ALA A 175 -13.49 21.08 27.45
N GLN A 176 -14.04 21.05 26.24
CA GLN A 176 -15.47 20.83 26.05
C GLN A 176 -15.76 19.34 26.18
N ASN A 177 -16.36 18.98 27.31
CA ASN A 177 -17.02 17.70 27.54
C ASN A 177 -18.07 17.45 26.44
N TYR A 178 -17.79 16.50 25.55
CA TYR A 178 -18.81 15.93 24.69
C TYR A 178 -19.78 15.10 25.56
N PRO A 179 -21.10 15.31 25.46
CA PRO A 179 -22.05 14.49 26.18
C PRO A 179 -22.01 13.06 25.61
N SER A 180 -21.55 12.12 26.42
CA SER A 180 -21.60 10.68 26.15
C SER A 180 -23.05 10.19 26.14
N LYS A 181 -23.73 10.39 25.00
CA LYS A 181 -24.91 9.62 24.58
C LYS A 181 -24.79 9.31 23.10
N SER A 182 -23.75 8.55 22.77
CA SER A 182 -23.70 7.75 21.56
C SER A 182 -24.20 6.37 21.93
N THR A 183 -25.40 6.01 21.50
CA THR A 183 -25.80 4.61 21.44
C THR A 183 -24.95 3.96 20.37
N ASP A 184 -24.02 3.13 20.80
CA ASP A 184 -23.07 2.39 19.97
C ASP A 184 -23.83 1.55 18.92
N PRO A 185 -23.77 1.87 17.61
CA PRO A 185 -24.53 1.15 16.58
C PRO A 185 -24.08 -0.31 16.41
N LEU A 186 -22.93 -0.67 16.98
CA LEU A 186 -22.36 -2.02 16.94
C LEU A 186 -22.75 -2.88 18.14
N ASN A 187 -23.40 -2.32 19.17
CA ASN A 187 -23.94 -3.12 20.26
C ASN A 187 -25.31 -3.68 19.86
N CYS A 188 -25.31 -4.65 18.95
CA CYS A 188 -26.44 -5.55 18.79
C CYS A 188 -26.63 -6.25 20.14
N GLY A 189 -27.69 -5.90 20.88
CA GLY A 189 -28.01 -6.47 22.20
C GLY A 189 -28.31 -7.98 22.21
N LYS A 190 -27.87 -8.72 21.19
CA LYS A 190 -27.89 -10.17 21.05
C LYS A 190 -26.49 -10.80 21.21
N CYS A 191 -25.43 -10.02 21.21
CA CYS A 191 -24.07 -10.52 21.38
C CYS A 191 -23.65 -10.42 22.85
N THR A 192 -24.13 -11.34 23.70
CA THR A 192 -23.57 -11.50 25.05
C THR A 192 -22.31 -12.37 24.98
N ASN A 193 -21.35 -12.12 25.88
CA ASN A 193 -20.15 -12.95 26.09
C ASN A 193 -20.47 -14.34 26.68
N ASP A 194 -21.63 -14.92 26.34
CA ASP A 194 -22.00 -16.26 26.73
C ASP A 194 -21.55 -17.19 25.61
N GLY A 195 -20.77 -18.23 25.94
CA GLY A 195 -20.11 -19.17 25.03
C GLY A 195 -21.00 -20.05 24.16
N VAL A 196 -22.11 -19.52 23.64
CA VAL A 196 -22.90 -20.08 22.56
C VAL A 196 -22.28 -19.60 21.25
N GLN A 197 -21.94 -20.52 20.35
CA GLN A 197 -21.52 -20.21 18.98
C GLN A 197 -22.67 -19.49 18.24
N HIS A 198 -22.83 -18.19 18.42
CA HIS A 198 -23.65 -17.39 17.51
C HIS A 198 -23.00 -17.43 16.12
N ARG A 199 -23.78 -17.80 15.11
CA ARG A 199 -23.34 -17.82 13.71
C ARG A 199 -23.26 -16.37 13.21
N PHE A 200 -22.09 -15.95 12.75
CA PHE A 200 -21.82 -14.61 12.19
C PHE A 200 -22.86 -14.13 11.18
N GLU A 201 -23.45 -15.08 10.47
CA GLU A 201 -24.49 -14.90 9.47
C GLU A 201 -25.70 -14.09 9.99
N GLU A 202 -25.98 -14.14 11.29
CA GLU A 202 -27.10 -13.44 11.95
C GLU A 202 -26.80 -11.96 12.24
N CYS A 203 -25.52 -11.55 12.22
CA CYS A 203 -25.10 -10.15 12.41
C CYS A 203 -24.97 -9.40 11.07
N ILE A 204 -25.06 -10.11 9.95
CA ILE A 204 -24.98 -9.52 8.61
C ILE A 204 -26.38 -9.07 8.20
N PRO A 205 -26.58 -7.79 7.84
CA PRO A 205 -27.88 -7.30 7.38
C PRO A 205 -28.46 -8.19 6.27
N GLU A 206 -29.75 -8.51 6.36
CA GLU A 206 -30.42 -9.39 5.38
C GLU A 206 -30.43 -8.78 3.97
N ASP A 207 -30.41 -7.45 3.89
CA ASP A 207 -30.34 -6.65 2.67
C ASP A 207 -28.91 -6.43 2.15
N PHE A 208 -27.88 -6.93 2.85
CA PHE A 208 -26.51 -6.86 2.37
C PHE A 208 -26.33 -7.79 1.17
N ASP A 209 -25.77 -7.24 0.09
CA ASP A 209 -25.57 -7.97 -1.16
C ASP A 209 -24.96 -9.36 -0.93
N VAL A 210 -25.55 -10.38 -1.56
CA VAL A 210 -25.20 -11.79 -1.32
C VAL A 210 -23.75 -12.08 -1.69
N ALA A 211 -23.20 -11.39 -2.70
CA ALA A 211 -21.83 -11.57 -3.10
C ALA A 211 -20.88 -10.93 -2.08
N ASN A 212 -21.21 -9.74 -1.57
CA ASN A 212 -20.44 -9.10 -0.49
C ASN A 212 -20.63 -9.78 0.88
N ARG A 213 -21.73 -10.52 1.11
CA ARG A 213 -21.95 -11.29 2.36
C ARG A 213 -20.82 -12.30 2.61
N LYS A 214 -20.28 -12.94 1.58
CA LYS A 214 -19.14 -13.88 1.72
C LYS A 214 -17.87 -13.17 2.20
N ILE A 215 -17.59 -11.99 1.66
CA ILE A 215 -16.45 -11.15 2.06
C ILE A 215 -16.56 -10.80 3.54
N LEU A 216 -17.75 -10.39 3.99
CA LEU A 216 -17.97 -10.05 5.39
C LEU A 216 -17.81 -11.26 6.31
N ILE A 217 -18.23 -12.46 5.91
CA ILE A 217 -17.98 -13.70 6.68
C ILE A 217 -16.48 -13.95 6.83
N GLU A 218 -15.70 -13.76 5.77
CA GLU A 218 -14.24 -13.97 5.80
C GLU A 218 -13.53 -12.94 6.71
N ILE A 219 -13.94 -11.66 6.64
CA ILE A 219 -13.47 -10.60 7.54
C ILE A 219 -13.76 -10.97 9.00
N LEU A 220 -15.02 -11.31 9.30
CA LEU A 220 -15.45 -11.63 10.67
C LEU A 220 -14.76 -12.88 11.20
N THR A 221 -14.51 -13.87 10.35
CA THR A 221 -13.76 -15.09 10.71
C THR A 221 -12.31 -14.75 11.07
N SER A 222 -11.65 -13.91 10.28
CA SER A 222 -10.26 -13.47 10.50
C SER A 222 -10.13 -12.62 11.76
N VAL A 223 -11.09 -11.73 12.01
CA VAL A 223 -11.15 -10.85 13.19
C VAL A 223 -11.36 -11.66 14.48
N ARG A 224 -12.23 -12.67 14.47
CA ARG A 224 -12.51 -13.51 15.66
C ARG A 224 -11.28 -14.27 16.16
N ASN A 225 -10.39 -14.64 15.24
CA ASN A 225 -9.18 -15.38 15.57
C ASN A 225 -8.04 -14.46 16.04
N SER A 226 -8.25 -13.14 16.03
CA SER A 226 -7.26 -12.14 16.44
C SER A 226 -7.38 -11.79 17.92
N SER A 227 -6.28 -11.36 18.52
CA SER A 227 -6.25 -10.77 19.88
C SER A 227 -6.74 -9.32 19.88
N ALA A 228 -6.55 -8.62 18.77
CA ALA A 228 -7.07 -7.28 18.52
C ALA A 228 -7.18 -7.05 17.01
N THR A 229 -7.96 -6.05 16.61
CA THR A 229 -8.16 -5.70 15.21
C THR A 229 -7.87 -4.22 14.97
N ILE A 230 -7.23 -3.93 13.85
CA ILE A 230 -7.12 -2.60 13.28
C ILE A 230 -8.04 -2.55 12.06
N LEU A 231 -8.89 -1.54 11.98
CA LEU A 231 -9.64 -1.22 10.76
C LEU A 231 -8.96 -0.01 10.12
N ASP A 232 -8.42 -0.22 8.93
CA ASP A 232 -7.83 0.81 8.10
C ASP A 232 -8.71 1.04 6.89
N ILE A 233 -9.07 2.29 6.65
CA ILE A 233 -9.95 2.70 5.56
C ILE A 233 -9.24 3.83 4.84
N ASP A 234 -8.57 3.48 3.74
CA ASP A 234 -7.97 4.45 2.85
C ASP A 234 -8.84 4.61 1.60
N LEU A 235 -9.47 5.77 1.52
CA LEU A 235 -10.37 6.16 0.42
C LEU A 235 -9.97 7.55 -0.08
N ASP A 236 -8.68 7.83 -0.07
CA ASP A 236 -8.16 9.08 -0.57
C ASP A 236 -8.21 9.17 -2.10
N PHE A 237 -7.61 10.21 -2.64
CA PHE A 237 -7.57 10.44 -4.08
C PHE A 237 -6.85 9.32 -4.85
N PHE A 238 -5.79 8.74 -4.28
CA PHE A 238 -5.03 7.64 -4.88
C PHE A 238 -5.80 6.32 -4.81
N SER A 239 -6.58 6.11 -3.75
CA SER A 239 -7.43 4.91 -3.62
C SER A 239 -8.60 4.91 -4.59
N THR A 240 -9.14 6.08 -4.95
CA THR A 240 -10.41 6.20 -5.68
C THR A 240 -10.29 6.67 -7.13
N GLN A 241 -9.15 7.25 -7.52
CA GLN A 241 -8.92 7.79 -8.86
C GLN A 241 -7.52 7.43 -9.36
N ASN A 242 -7.34 7.42 -10.69
CA ASN A 242 -6.00 7.32 -11.26
C ASN A 242 -5.37 8.73 -11.30
N PRO A 243 -4.44 9.05 -10.38
CA PRO A 243 -3.86 10.39 -10.28
C PRO A 243 -3.00 10.75 -11.50
N PHE A 244 -2.59 9.74 -12.28
CA PHE A 244 -1.70 9.89 -13.43
C PHE A 244 -2.45 9.97 -14.75
N GLN A 245 -3.75 9.70 -14.78
CA GLN A 245 -4.52 9.59 -16.01
C GLN A 245 -4.41 10.84 -16.90
N ASP A 246 -4.44 12.02 -16.29
CA ASP A 246 -4.31 13.31 -17.00
C ASP A 246 -2.87 13.88 -16.98
N LEU A 247 -1.92 13.16 -16.38
CA LEU A 247 -0.51 13.59 -16.28
C LEU A 247 0.31 13.17 -17.50
N PHE A 248 -0.04 12.06 -18.14
CA PHE A 248 0.70 11.51 -19.27
C PHE A 248 -0.20 11.28 -20.48
N THR A 249 0.34 11.47 -21.68
CA THR A 249 -0.34 11.04 -22.91
C THR A 249 -0.29 9.52 -23.05
N ASP A 250 -1.15 8.95 -23.91
CA ASP A 250 -1.13 7.50 -24.20
C ASP A 250 0.25 7.01 -24.66
N GLU A 251 0.93 7.79 -25.51
CA GLU A 251 2.30 7.50 -25.96
C GLU A 251 3.30 7.47 -24.79
N GLN A 252 3.17 8.39 -23.83
CA GLN A 252 4.01 8.43 -22.65
C GLN A 252 3.72 7.27 -21.69
N PHE A 253 2.46 6.89 -21.54
CA PHE A 253 2.09 5.68 -20.82
C PHE A 253 2.67 4.43 -21.47
N ASP A 254 2.65 4.32 -22.80
CA ASP A 254 3.26 3.19 -23.51
C ASP A 254 4.77 3.11 -23.30
N ILE A 255 5.44 4.26 -23.24
CA ILE A 255 6.86 4.36 -22.89
C ILE A 255 7.08 3.86 -21.45
N ILE A 256 6.31 4.36 -20.47
CA ILE A 256 6.42 3.93 -19.06
C ILE A 256 6.18 2.42 -18.95
N ARG A 257 5.16 1.90 -19.64
CA ARG A 257 4.80 0.48 -19.62
C ARG A 257 5.91 -0.40 -20.20
N LYS A 258 6.59 0.06 -21.26
CA LYS A 258 7.79 -0.61 -21.81
C LYS A 258 8.99 -0.52 -20.87
N LEU A 259 9.17 0.62 -20.21
CA LEU A 259 10.32 0.86 -19.35
C LEU A 259 10.28 0.00 -18.08
N TYR A 260 9.10 -0.06 -17.45
CA TYR A 260 8.86 -0.83 -16.23
C TYR A 260 8.35 -2.23 -16.51
N ASN A 261 8.40 -2.71 -17.76
CA ASN A 261 7.78 -3.97 -18.18
C ASN A 261 8.09 -5.09 -17.20
N PHE A 262 7.04 -5.77 -16.77
CA PHE A 262 7.10 -6.89 -15.87
C PHE A 262 6.42 -8.08 -16.55
N GLU A 263 7.21 -9.10 -16.84
CA GLU A 263 6.71 -10.40 -17.24
C GLU A 263 6.95 -11.37 -16.10
N ARG A 264 5.87 -11.98 -15.59
CA ARG A 264 5.96 -12.97 -14.53
C ARG A 264 6.79 -14.16 -15.04
N PRO A 265 7.74 -14.70 -14.25
CA PRO A 265 8.45 -15.93 -14.60
C PRO A 265 7.48 -17.07 -14.91
N GLY A 266 7.73 -17.79 -16.01
CA GLY A 266 6.94 -18.98 -16.37
C GLY A 266 7.20 -20.21 -15.50
N SER A 267 8.26 -20.19 -14.69
CA SER A 267 8.64 -21.23 -13.76
C SER A 267 8.54 -20.72 -12.32
N THR A 268 8.07 -21.57 -11.42
CA THR A 268 8.06 -21.35 -9.97
C THR A 268 9.24 -22.02 -9.27
N ASP A 269 10.19 -22.56 -10.04
CA ASP A 269 11.43 -23.11 -9.52
C ASP A 269 12.28 -22.04 -8.84
N VAL A 270 12.94 -22.40 -7.72
CA VAL A 270 13.67 -21.46 -6.88
C VAL A 270 14.80 -20.79 -7.63
N ASP A 271 15.56 -21.53 -8.46
CA ASP A 271 16.69 -20.96 -9.20
C ASP A 271 16.21 -19.99 -10.28
N ALA A 272 15.10 -20.32 -10.95
CA ALA A 272 14.45 -19.43 -11.92
C ALA A 272 13.96 -18.12 -11.26
N LEU A 273 13.34 -18.21 -10.08
CA LEU A 273 12.86 -17.05 -9.34
C LEU A 273 14.01 -16.19 -8.80
N LEU A 274 15.10 -16.81 -8.34
CA LEU A 274 16.30 -16.10 -7.90
C LEU A 274 16.96 -15.34 -9.07
N ALA A 275 17.18 -16.01 -10.20
CA ALA A 275 17.74 -15.38 -11.40
C ALA A 275 16.87 -14.21 -11.89
N TYR A 276 15.54 -14.39 -11.85
CA TYR A 276 14.61 -13.32 -12.17
C TYR A 276 14.72 -12.13 -11.20
N THR A 277 14.69 -12.41 -9.89
CA THR A 277 14.77 -11.38 -8.84
C THR A 277 16.06 -10.57 -8.97
N GLU A 278 17.18 -11.24 -9.23
CA GLU A 278 18.46 -10.58 -9.48
C GLU A 278 18.42 -9.70 -10.73
N GLY A 279 17.91 -10.22 -11.86
CA GLY A 279 17.76 -9.43 -13.09
C GLY A 279 16.83 -8.23 -12.92
N ARG A 280 15.75 -8.38 -12.16
CA ARG A 280 14.82 -7.30 -11.86
C ARG A 280 15.45 -6.24 -10.96
N GLN A 281 16.19 -6.63 -9.93
CA GLN A 281 16.92 -5.71 -9.07
C GLN A 281 17.89 -4.84 -9.90
N GLN A 282 18.66 -5.48 -10.79
CA GLN A 282 19.61 -4.78 -11.67
C GLN A 282 18.92 -3.77 -12.59
N LEU A 283 17.73 -4.11 -13.10
CA LEU A 283 16.92 -3.16 -13.89
C LEU A 283 16.47 -1.98 -13.03
N LEU A 284 15.93 -2.23 -11.82
CA LEU A 284 15.45 -1.18 -10.94
C LEU A 284 16.57 -0.23 -10.51
N GLU A 285 17.76 -0.77 -10.17
CA GLU A 285 18.97 0.02 -9.88
C GLU A 285 19.34 0.92 -11.07
N GLN A 286 19.35 0.38 -12.29
CA GLN A 286 19.63 1.17 -13.49
C GLN A 286 18.60 2.27 -13.73
N LEU A 287 17.31 1.98 -13.54
CA LEU A 287 16.26 2.98 -13.67
C LEU A 287 16.42 4.10 -12.63
N GLU A 288 16.78 3.76 -11.39
CA GLU A 288 17.06 4.71 -10.30
C GLU A 288 18.25 5.62 -10.66
N ASP A 289 19.34 5.05 -11.15
CA ASP A 289 20.53 5.81 -11.57
C ASP A 289 20.20 6.78 -12.71
N ILE A 290 19.47 6.30 -13.73
CA ILE A 290 19.06 7.13 -14.88
C ILE A 290 18.13 8.26 -14.43
N CYS A 291 17.16 7.98 -13.56
CA CYS A 291 16.28 9.01 -13.01
C CYS A 291 17.08 10.06 -12.23
N THR A 292 18.08 9.63 -11.46
CA THR A 292 18.97 10.50 -10.70
C THR A 292 19.79 11.41 -11.62
N ASP A 293 20.40 10.87 -12.67
CA ASP A 293 21.14 11.65 -13.67
C ASP A 293 20.26 12.69 -14.37
N LEU A 294 19.05 12.31 -14.77
CA LEU A 294 18.08 13.21 -15.41
C LEU A 294 17.63 14.32 -14.45
N GLN A 295 17.40 14.01 -13.17
CA GLN A 295 17.07 15.00 -12.15
C GLN A 295 18.21 16.00 -11.92
N ASN A 296 19.46 15.53 -11.97
CA ASN A 296 20.67 16.34 -11.88
C ASN A 296 20.95 17.18 -13.14
N GLY A 297 20.17 16.98 -14.22
CA GLY A 297 20.24 17.77 -15.44
C GLY A 297 21.21 17.22 -16.49
N THR A 298 21.68 15.98 -16.34
CA THR A 298 22.41 15.25 -17.39
C THR A 298 21.50 15.09 -18.60
N ASP A 299 21.98 15.44 -19.80
CA ASP A 299 21.23 15.17 -21.03
C ASP A 299 21.15 13.67 -21.24
N ILE A 300 20.00 13.18 -21.69
CA ILE A 300 19.73 11.77 -21.91
C ILE A 300 20.76 11.09 -22.84
N LYS A 301 21.36 11.85 -23.75
CA LYS A 301 22.40 11.36 -24.68
C LYS A 301 23.73 11.11 -23.99
N ASP A 302 23.96 11.75 -22.85
CA ASP A 302 25.21 11.72 -22.09
C ASP A 302 25.15 10.71 -20.92
N ILE A 303 23.98 10.11 -20.67
CA ILE A 303 23.81 9.07 -19.66
C ILE A 303 24.53 7.81 -20.11
N LYS A 304 25.57 7.43 -19.36
CA LYS A 304 26.40 6.26 -19.66
C LYS A 304 25.64 4.99 -19.28
N CYS A 305 25.18 4.27 -20.29
CA CYS A 305 24.62 2.94 -20.13
C CYS A 305 25.75 1.91 -20.10
N ASP A 306 25.84 1.11 -19.04
CA ASP A 306 26.83 0.03 -18.97
C ASP A 306 26.54 -0.99 -20.10
N SER A 307 27.53 -1.17 -20.98
CA SER A 307 27.39 -1.87 -22.26
C SER A 307 27.36 -3.41 -22.14
N ASN A 308 27.42 -3.94 -20.91
CA ASN A 308 27.63 -5.35 -20.64
C ASN A 308 26.37 -6.18 -20.38
N ARG A 309 25.17 -5.64 -20.55
CA ARG A 309 23.92 -6.41 -20.37
C ARG A 309 22.98 -6.22 -21.55
N SER A 310 22.65 -7.33 -22.19
CA SER A 310 21.91 -7.46 -23.46
C SER A 310 20.42 -7.08 -23.39
N THR A 311 20.00 -6.30 -22.40
CA THR A 311 18.59 -5.95 -22.13
C THR A 311 18.20 -4.54 -22.56
N TRP A 312 19.02 -3.88 -23.38
CA TRP A 312 18.70 -2.54 -23.90
C TRP A 312 17.69 -2.57 -25.07
N GLN A 313 16.40 -2.72 -24.75
CA GLN A 313 15.29 -2.22 -25.57
C GLN A 313 14.78 -0.83 -25.09
N ALA A 314 15.27 -0.33 -23.94
CA ALA A 314 14.77 0.87 -23.29
C ALA A 314 15.47 2.19 -23.68
N VAL A 315 16.69 2.20 -24.25
CA VAL A 315 17.37 3.47 -24.62
C VAL A 315 16.59 4.28 -25.67
N PRO A 316 16.04 3.68 -26.76
CA PRO A 316 15.21 4.42 -27.71
C PRO A 316 13.94 5.00 -27.04
N VAL A 317 13.34 4.22 -26.12
CA VAL A 317 12.14 4.60 -25.35
C VAL A 317 12.45 5.75 -24.38
N MET A 318 13.60 5.71 -23.73
CA MET A 318 14.10 6.79 -22.87
C MET A 318 14.40 8.06 -23.66
N THR A 319 15.04 7.99 -24.84
CA THR A 319 15.24 9.20 -25.68
C THR A 319 13.92 9.91 -26.06
N GLN A 320 12.80 9.17 -26.14
CA GLN A 320 11.45 9.72 -26.29
C GLN A 320 10.84 10.24 -24.96
N SER A 321 11.39 9.85 -23.82
CA SER A 321 10.96 10.20 -22.45
C SER A 321 11.48 11.55 -21.94
N SER A 322 12.32 12.26 -22.70
CA SER A 322 12.75 13.63 -22.35
C SER A 322 11.55 14.56 -22.09
N HIS A 323 10.43 14.31 -22.77
CA HIS A 323 9.17 15.01 -22.58
C HIS A 323 8.47 14.64 -21.27
N ILE A 324 8.57 13.39 -20.82
CA ILE A 324 8.01 12.89 -19.54
C ILE A 324 8.75 13.58 -18.38
N MET A 325 10.08 13.56 -18.39
CA MET A 325 10.88 14.22 -17.35
C MET A 325 10.71 15.74 -17.38
N SER A 326 10.55 16.34 -18.56
CA SER A 326 10.23 17.78 -18.69
C SER A 326 8.82 18.14 -18.25
N ALA A 327 7.85 17.21 -18.34
CA ALA A 327 6.49 17.39 -17.83
C ALA A 327 6.46 17.29 -16.30
N LEU A 328 7.19 16.32 -15.73
CA LEU A 328 7.38 16.17 -14.28
C LEU A 328 8.12 17.39 -13.68
N ARG A 329 9.21 17.86 -14.31
CA ARG A 329 10.00 19.01 -13.85
C ARG A 329 9.22 20.34 -13.89
N ARG A 330 8.37 20.55 -14.92
CA ARG A 330 7.57 21.79 -15.06
C ARG A 330 6.46 21.94 -14.03
N ARG A 331 5.96 20.85 -13.44
CA ARG A 331 4.86 20.89 -12.47
C ARG A 331 5.30 20.78 -11.00
N TYR A 332 6.46 20.18 -10.71
CA TYR A 332 7.00 20.09 -9.34
C TYR A 332 8.04 21.18 -8.99
N GLN A 333 8.23 22.17 -9.86
CA GLN A 333 9.00 23.40 -9.58
C GLN A 333 8.11 24.61 -9.23
N THR A 334 6.86 24.38 -8.80
CA THR A 334 5.99 25.43 -8.22
C THR A 334 5.83 25.26 -6.72
#